data_AF-A0A842WGP2-F1
#
_entry.id   AF-A0A842WGP2-F1
#
_cell.length_a   1.000
_cell.length_b   1.000
_cell.length_c   1.000
_cell.angle_alpha   90.00
_cell.angle_beta   90.00
_cell.angle_gamma   90.00
#
_symmetry.space_group_name_H-M   'P 1'
#
loop_
_entity.id
_entity.type
_entity.pdbx_description
1 polymer ?
#
loop_
_entity_poly.entity_id
_entity_poly.type
_entity_poly.pdbx_seq_one_letter_code
_entity_poly.pdbx_strand_id
1 'polypeptide(L)'
;MDIQNIMRSMLFGLVLFGLLAANSGGVSSISAGLCQLYTMVSSLLAVVVFVLIVVAAIVYAAGQVMGAETRARASVWATSMIVGAIIGIVIYLLVPMILGTMLGPQFEACGYSLTG
;
A
#
# COMPACT_ATOMS: atom_id res chain seq x y z
N MET A 1 54.84 -18.04 3.32
CA MET A 1 53.46 -17.54 3.28
C MET A 1 53.19 -17.07 1.86
N ASP A 2 52.40 -17.83 1.11
CA ASP A 2 52.17 -17.57 -0.31
C ASP A 2 51.45 -16.24 -0.53
N ILE A 3 52.02 -15.42 -1.43
CA ILE A 3 51.47 -14.13 -1.85
C ILE A 3 50.01 -14.27 -2.31
N GLN A 4 49.65 -15.44 -2.85
CA GLN A 4 48.32 -15.77 -3.34
C GLN A 4 47.28 -15.90 -2.20
N ASN A 5 47.68 -16.35 -1.00
CA ASN A 5 46.80 -16.43 0.17
C ASN A 5 46.58 -15.06 0.81
N ILE A 6 47.59 -14.18 0.78
CA ILE A 6 47.46 -12.80 1.27
C ILE A 6 46.48 -12.02 0.36
N MET A 7 46.63 -12.15 -0.96
CA MET A 7 45.71 -11.51 -1.92
C MET A 7 44.26 -11.98 -1.76
N ARG A 8 44.03 -13.27 -1.51
CA ARG A 8 42.68 -13.80 -1.23
C ARG A 8 42.09 -13.27 0.07
N SER A 9 42.89 -13.13 1.13
CA SER A 9 42.42 -12.60 2.42
C SER A 9 42.06 -11.11 2.37
N MET A 10 42.79 -10.31 1.59
CA MET A 10 42.48 -8.89 1.38
C MET A 10 41.19 -8.69 0.58
N LEU A 11 40.96 -9.51 -0.45
CA LEU A 11 39.75 -9.45 -1.27
C LEU A 11 38.51 -9.83 -0.45
N PHE A 12 38.63 -10.83 0.42
CA PHE A 12 37.55 -11.22 1.34
C PHE A 12 37.25 -10.14 2.38
N GLY A 13 38.29 -9.48 2.91
CA GLY A 13 38.14 -8.34 3.82
C GLY A 13 37.45 -7.13 3.18
N LEU A 14 37.75 -6.83 1.92
CA LEU A 14 37.13 -5.72 1.18
C LEU A 14 35.64 -5.97 0.88
N VAL A 15 35.26 -7.21 0.58
CA VAL A 15 33.86 -7.61 0.40
C VAL A 15 33.09 -7.49 1.72
N LEU A 16 33.65 -7.99 2.83
CA LEU A 16 33.03 -7.87 4.16
C LEU A 16 32.88 -6.42 4.61
N PHE A 17 33.88 -5.56 4.36
CA PHE A 17 33.79 -4.13 4.67
C PHE A 17 32.72 -3.43 3.83
N GLY A 18 32.59 -3.77 2.54
CA GLY A 18 31.52 -3.26 1.67
C GLY A 18 30.12 -3.68 2.13
N LEU A 19 29.96 -4.92 2.62
CA LEU A 19 28.70 -5.40 3.20
C LEU A 19 28.34 -4.67 4.50
N LEU A 20 29.32 -4.36 5.34
CA LEU A 20 29.09 -3.61 6.58
C LEU A 20 28.74 -2.13 6.33
N ALA A 21 29.31 -1.52 5.29
CA ALA A 21 29.03 -0.14 4.90
C ALA A 21 27.67 0.05 4.18
N ALA A 22 27.08 -1.02 3.63
CA ALA A 22 25.79 -0.97 2.95
C ALA A 22 24.58 -0.80 3.90
N ASN A 23 24.79 -0.90 5.22
CA ASN A 23 23.72 -0.96 6.22
C ASN A 23 23.16 0.40 6.70
N SER A 24 23.71 1.55 6.30
CA SER A 24 23.40 2.83 6.97
C SER A 24 22.37 3.74 6.30
N GLY A 25 21.73 3.37 5.18
CA GLY A 25 20.77 4.28 4.54
C GLY A 25 19.81 3.73 3.47
N GLY A 26 20.00 2.50 2.99
CA GLY A 26 19.12 1.91 1.97
C GLY A 26 17.69 1.67 2.50
N VAL A 27 17.58 1.10 3.69
CA VAL A 27 16.28 0.73 4.29
C VAL A 27 15.45 1.96 4.63
N SER A 28 16.09 3.03 5.14
CA SER A 28 15.42 4.28 5.52
C SER A 28 14.84 5.04 4.32
N SER A 29 15.50 4.98 3.17
CA SER A 29 15.01 5.61 1.93
C SER A 29 13.80 4.86 1.36
N ILE A 30 13.81 3.53 1.46
CA ILE A 30 12.69 2.68 1.02
C ILE A 30 11.48 2.90 1.93
N SER A 31 11.67 2.92 3.26
CA SER A 31 10.57 3.17 4.20
C SER A 31 9.97 4.56 4.01
N ALA A 32 10.78 5.59 3.77
CA ALA A 32 10.30 6.94 3.47
C ALA A 32 9.49 7.00 2.16
N GLY A 33 9.95 6.32 1.11
CA GLY A 33 9.22 6.23 -0.15
C GLY A 33 7.86 5.52 0.01
N LEU A 34 7.81 4.40 0.73
CA LEU A 34 6.56 3.70 1.00
C LEU A 34 5.61 4.54 1.88
N CYS A 35 6.13 5.35 2.78
CA CYS A 35 5.36 6.28 3.61
C CYS A 35 4.60 7.32 2.77
N GLN A 36 5.32 7.93 1.84
CA GLN A 36 4.75 8.93 0.94
C GLN A 36 3.74 8.31 -0.03
N LEU A 37 4.02 7.09 -0.49
CA LEU A 37 3.06 6.34 -1.30
C LEU A 37 1.80 6.00 -0.49
N TYR A 38 1.94 5.54 0.74
CA TYR A 38 0.81 5.21 1.61
C TYR A 38 -0.09 6.41 1.87
N THR A 39 0.48 7.56 2.24
CA THR A 39 -0.29 8.79 2.50
C THR A 39 -1.01 9.30 1.25
N MET A 40 -0.37 9.22 0.08
CA MET A 40 -1.01 9.56 -1.20
C MET A 40 -2.17 8.60 -1.51
N VAL A 41 -1.94 7.29 -1.39
CA VAL A 41 -2.95 6.26 -1.66
C VAL A 41 -4.11 6.36 -0.68
N SER A 42 -3.85 6.54 0.62
CA SER A 42 -4.90 6.65 1.64
C SER A 42 -5.79 7.86 1.41
N SER A 43 -5.21 9.01 1.05
CA SER A 43 -5.97 10.22 0.75
C SER A 43 -6.85 10.03 -0.49
N LEU A 44 -6.34 9.40 -1.54
CA LEU A 44 -7.12 9.12 -2.76
C LEU A 44 -8.22 8.09 -2.50
N LEU A 45 -7.92 7.04 -1.73
CA LEU A 45 -8.84 5.96 -1.44
C LEU A 45 -10.06 6.47 -0.66
N ALA A 46 -9.87 7.35 0.32
CA ALA A 46 -10.98 7.98 1.05
C ALA A 46 -11.94 8.74 0.12
N VAL A 47 -11.40 9.55 -0.80
CA VAL A 47 -12.21 10.29 -1.77
C VAL A 47 -12.94 9.35 -2.72
N VAL A 48 -12.26 8.33 -3.25
CA VAL A 48 -12.84 7.36 -4.19
C VAL A 48 -13.95 6.55 -3.53
N VAL A 49 -13.76 6.05 -2.30
CA VAL A 49 -14.78 5.31 -1.55
C VAL A 49 -16.03 6.16 -1.35
N PHE A 50 -15.85 7.42 -0.95
CA PHE A 50 -16.96 8.34 -0.77
C PHE A 50 -17.74 8.56 -2.09
N VAL A 51 -17.02 8.82 -3.19
CA VAL A 51 -17.62 9.01 -4.51
C VAL A 51 -18.36 7.75 -4.97
N LEU A 52 -17.77 6.56 -4.80
CA LEU A 52 -18.39 5.29 -5.20
C LEU A 52 -19.72 5.04 -4.48
N ILE A 53 -19.79 5.34 -3.17
CA ILE A 53 -21.02 5.18 -2.40
C ILE A 53 -22.10 6.16 -2.88
N VAL A 54 -21.75 7.43 -3.07
CA VAL A 54 -22.70 8.46 -3.53
C VAL A 54 -23.20 8.16 -4.94
N VAL A 55 -22.30 7.81 -5.86
CA VAL A 55 -22.67 7.48 -7.25
C VAL A 55 -23.50 6.20 -7.28
N ALA A 56 -23.19 5.19 -6.48
CA ALA A 56 -24.01 3.98 -6.40
C ALA A 56 -25.45 4.28 -5.97
N ALA A 57 -25.64 5.16 -4.98
CA ALA A 57 -26.96 5.57 -4.52
C ALA A 57 -27.74 6.31 -5.64
N ILE A 58 -27.07 7.22 -6.34
CA ILE A 58 -27.66 7.97 -7.46
C ILE A 58 -28.01 7.03 -8.61
N VAL A 59 -27.11 6.13 -9.01
CA VAL A 59 -27.32 5.19 -10.12
C VAL A 59 -28.44 4.21 -9.78
N TYR A 60 -28.52 3.74 -8.52
CA TYR A 60 -29.62 2.89 -8.08
C TYR A 60 -30.96 3.62 -8.17
N ALA A 61 -31.03 4.87 -7.67
CA ALA A 61 -32.22 5.68 -7.72
C ALA A 61 -32.64 6.03 -9.17
N ALA A 62 -31.68 6.44 -10.00
CA ALA A 62 -31.89 6.73 -11.42
C ALA A 62 -32.37 5.48 -12.18
N GLY A 63 -31.83 4.30 -11.83
CA GLY A 63 -32.25 3.02 -12.37
C GLY A 63 -33.72 2.69 -12.14
N GLN A 64 -34.35 3.22 -11.08
CA GLN A 64 -35.79 3.01 -10.84
C GLN A 64 -36.68 3.82 -11.77
N VAL A 65 -36.18 4.93 -12.32
CA VAL A 65 -36.93 5.82 -13.22
C VAL A 65 -36.79 5.38 -14.68
N MET A 66 -35.75 4.59 -14.98
CA MET A 66 -35.49 4.09 -16.34
C MET A 66 -36.18 2.74 -16.60
N GLY A 67 -36.34 2.40 -17.90
CA GLY A 67 -37.02 1.17 -18.34
C GLY A 67 -36.38 -0.12 -17.84
N ALA A 68 -37.06 -1.26 -18.05
CA ALA A 68 -36.69 -2.55 -17.46
C ALA A 68 -35.25 -3.00 -17.78
N GLU A 69 -34.76 -2.72 -18.99
CA GLU A 69 -33.41 -3.09 -19.43
C GLU A 69 -32.32 -2.22 -18.78
N THR A 70 -32.59 -0.94 -18.58
CA THR A 70 -31.67 0.03 -17.96
C THR A 70 -31.71 -0.06 -16.44
N ARG A 71 -32.85 -0.39 -15.83
CA ARG A 71 -32.97 -0.74 -14.41
C ARG A 71 -32.08 -1.92 -14.05
N ALA A 72 -32.11 -2.98 -14.87
CA ALA A 72 -31.26 -4.15 -14.65
C ALA A 72 -29.77 -3.79 -14.71
N ARG A 73 -29.33 -3.05 -15.73
CA ARG A 73 -27.93 -2.64 -15.87
C ARG A 73 -27.47 -1.67 -14.77
N ALA A 74 -28.30 -0.69 -14.41
CA ALA A 74 -28.02 0.27 -13.36
C ALA A 74 -27.87 -0.42 -11.99
N SER A 75 -28.71 -1.42 -11.70
CA SER A 75 -28.59 -2.18 -10.46
C SER A 75 -27.26 -2.94 -10.37
N VAL A 76 -26.80 -3.54 -11.48
CA VAL A 76 -25.50 -4.22 -11.52
C VAL A 76 -24.36 -3.24 -11.29
N TRP A 77 -24.39 -2.06 -11.92
CA TRP A 77 -23.35 -1.04 -11.74
C TRP A 77 -23.34 -0.48 -10.32
N ALA A 78 -24.50 -0.24 -9.71
CA ALA A 78 -24.57 0.22 -8.32
C ALA A 78 -23.99 -0.83 -7.36
N THR A 79 -24.28 -2.11 -7.56
CA THR A 79 -23.73 -3.18 -6.71
C THR A 79 -22.22 -3.32 -6.87
N SER A 80 -21.68 -3.24 -8.08
CA SER A 80 -20.22 -3.31 -8.28
C SER A 80 -19.49 -2.13 -7.65
N MET A 81 -20.10 -0.93 -7.65
CA MET A 81 -19.57 0.25 -6.97
C MET A 81 -19.59 0.09 -5.44
N ILE A 82 -20.68 -0.42 -4.86
CA ILE A 82 -20.79 -0.69 -3.42
C ILE A 82 -19.75 -1.74 -2.99
N VAL A 83 -19.64 -2.85 -3.73
CA VAL A 83 -18.66 -3.90 -3.42
C VAL A 83 -17.23 -3.38 -3.53
N GLY A 84 -16.93 -2.59 -4.57
CA GLY A 84 -15.63 -1.92 -4.70
C GLY A 84 -15.31 -1.00 -3.52
N ALA A 85 -16.29 -0.22 -3.06
CA ALA A 85 -16.14 0.64 -1.88
C ALA A 85 -15.87 -0.17 -0.59
N ILE A 86 -16.61 -1.27 -0.38
CA ILE A 86 -16.42 -2.16 0.78
C ILE A 86 -15.02 -2.78 0.75
N ILE A 87 -14.59 -3.31 -0.40
CA ILE A 87 -13.26 -3.90 -0.55
C ILE A 87 -12.17 -2.83 -0.30
N GLY A 88 -12.35 -1.61 -0.80
CA GLY A 88 -11.42 -0.50 -0.55
C GLY A 88 -11.26 -0.19 0.94
N ILE A 89 -12.36 -0.16 1.69
CA ILE A 89 -12.33 0.03 3.15
C ILE A 89 -11.60 -1.12 3.84
N VAL A 90 -11.86 -2.37 3.44
CA VAL A 90 -11.18 -3.54 4.00
C VAL A 90 -9.67 -3.48 3.74
N ILE A 91 -9.26 -3.11 2.52
CA ILE A 91 -7.83 -2.95 2.18
C ILE A 91 -7.21 -1.85 3.04
N TYR A 92 -7.87 -0.71 3.21
CA TYR A 92 -7.36 0.38 4.05
C TYR A 92 -7.06 -0.06 5.49
N LEU A 93 -7.87 -0.94 6.06
CA LEU A 93 -7.67 -1.49 7.40
C LEU A 93 -6.55 -2.56 7.45
N LEU A 94 -6.42 -3.39 6.42
CA LEU A 94 -5.45 -4.49 6.40
C LEU A 94 -4.02 -4.06 6.02
N VAL A 95 -3.87 -3.07 5.14
CA VAL A 95 -2.57 -2.59 4.66
C VAL A 95 -1.59 -2.21 5.80
N PRO A 96 -1.96 -1.40 6.81
CA PRO A 96 -1.03 -1.07 7.89
C PRO A 96 -0.66 -2.29 8.75
N MET A 97 -1.55 -3.27 8.91
CA MET A 97 -1.27 -4.52 9.64
C MET A 97 -0.20 -5.35 8.91
N ILE A 98 -0.31 -5.49 7.59
CA ILE A 98 0.65 -6.23 6.78
C ILE A 98 2.00 -5.49 6.73
N LEU A 99 1.98 -4.18 6.49
CA LEU A 99 3.23 -3.40 6.39
C LEU A 99 3.94 -3.28 7.75
N GLY A 100 3.20 -3.18 8.86
CA GLY A 100 3.77 -3.17 10.21
C GLY A 100 4.51 -4.46 10.57
N THR A 101 4.01 -5.62 10.11
CA THR A 101 4.68 -6.91 10.34
C THR A 101 5.94 -7.09 9.47
N MET A 102 6.01 -6.47 8.30
CA MET A 102 7.15 -6.61 7.38
C MET A 102 8.25 -5.56 7.58
N LEU A 103 7.90 -4.30 7.86
CA LEU A 103 8.85 -3.17 7.95
C LEU A 103 9.17 -2.76 9.39
N GLY A 104 8.39 -3.21 10.38
CA GLY A 104 8.60 -2.90 11.78
C GLY A 104 8.32 -1.43 12.16
N PRO A 105 8.83 -0.96 13.31
CA PRO A 105 8.43 0.32 13.95
C PRO A 105 8.72 1.59 13.13
N GLN A 106 9.55 1.48 12.10
CA GLN A 106 9.88 2.59 11.20
C GLN A 106 8.76 2.95 10.22
N PHE A 107 7.75 2.09 10.09
CA PHE A 107 6.54 2.41 9.35
C PHE A 107 5.54 3.16 10.27
N GLU A 108 5.52 2.93 11.60
CA GLU A 108 4.64 3.65 12.55
C GLU A 108 4.86 5.18 12.58
N ALA A 109 6.07 5.63 12.22
CA ALA A 109 6.41 7.03 12.05
C ALA A 109 5.62 7.74 10.91
N CYS A 110 4.95 6.98 10.04
CA CYS A 110 4.08 7.49 8.97
C CYS A 110 2.69 7.94 9.45
N GLY A 111 2.42 7.89 10.75
CA GLY A 111 1.16 8.37 11.33
C GLY A 111 0.06 7.32 11.40
N TYR A 112 0.37 6.03 11.22
CA TYR A 112 -0.50 4.95 11.66
C TYR A 112 0.04 4.42 13.00
N SER A 113 -0.77 4.50 14.04
CA SER A 113 -0.48 3.84 15.32
C SER A 113 -1.31 2.56 15.39
N LEU A 114 -0.66 1.42 15.58
CA LEU A 114 -1.34 0.14 15.80
C LEU A 114 -2.03 0.09 17.18
N THR A 115 -1.78 1.10 18.02
CA THR A 115 -2.51 1.39 19.23
C THR A 115 -3.45 2.56 18.93
N GLY A 116 -4.76 2.33 18.98
CA GLY A 116 -5.73 3.43 19.03
C GLY A 116 -5.43 4.40 20.16
#